data_AF-A0A3D4EG14-F1
#
_entry.id   AF-A0A3D4EG14-F1
#
_cell.length_a   1.000
_cell.length_b   1.000
_cell.length_c   1.000
_cell.angle_alpha   90.00
_cell.angle_beta   90.00
_cell.angle_gamma   90.00
#
_symmetry.space_group_name_H-M   'P 1'
#
loop_
_entity.id
_entity.type
_entity.pdbx_description
1 polymer ?
#
loop_
_entity_poly.entity_id
_entity_poly.type
_entity_poly.pdbx_seq_one_letter_code
_entity_poly.pdbx_strand_id
1 'polypeptide(L)' 'MVSAERIIAAVSPESAPIKRVIQDVRDRGQLIDASFGRSTKAVLVMDSGHVILSSLTPETLAARISNISEEGIENG' A
#
# COMPACT_ATOMS: atom_id res chain seq x y z
N MET A 1 -3.35 -0.76 11.34
CA MET A 1 -3.99 0.36 10.63
C MET A 1 -2.90 1.20 10.00
N VAL A 2 -3.15 1.75 8.81
CA VAL A 2 -2.21 2.65 8.10
C VAL A 2 -2.94 3.95 7.82
N SER A 3 -2.25 5.09 7.82
CA SER A 3 -2.91 6.37 7.51
C SER A 3 -3.21 6.44 6.01
N ALA A 4 -4.50 6.46 5.64
CA ALA A 4 -4.93 6.43 4.24
C ALA A 4 -4.51 7.70 3.47
N GLU A 5 -4.56 8.85 4.12
CA GLU A 5 -4.11 10.17 3.61
C GLU A 5 -2.63 10.22 3.21
N ARG A 6 -1.80 9.29 3.70
CA ARG A 6 -0.35 9.25 3.44
C ARG A 6 0.05 8.22 2.39
N ILE A 7 -0.92 7.53 1.81
CA ILE A 7 -0.69 6.63 0.68
C ILE A 7 -0.59 7.47 -0.58
N ILE A 8 0.59 7.45 -1.23
CA ILE A 8 0.83 8.16 -2.49
C ILE A 8 0.36 7.32 -3.68
N ALA A 9 0.51 6.00 -3.60
CA ALA A 9 0.09 5.09 -4.67
C ALA A 9 -0.20 3.68 -4.16
N ALA A 10 -1.09 2.98 -4.86
CA ALA A 10 -1.30 1.55 -4.76
C ALA A 10 -1.03 0.92 -6.14
N VAL A 11 -0.04 0.04 -6.23
CA VAL A 11 0.43 -0.54 -7.51
C VAL A 11 0.52 -2.06 -7.44
N SER A 12 0.51 -2.71 -8.61
CA SER A 12 0.71 -4.15 -8.72
C SER A 12 2.19 -4.54 -8.52
N PRO A 13 2.49 -5.66 -7.82
CA PRO A 13 3.86 -6.11 -7.59
C PRO A 13 4.53 -6.77 -8.80
N GLU A 14 3.84 -6.95 -9.92
CA GLU A 14 4.30 -7.86 -10.98
C GLU A 14 5.49 -7.36 -11.79
N SER A 15 5.63 -6.04 -11.92
CA SER A 15 6.66 -5.44 -12.79
C SER A 15 8.07 -5.52 -12.17
N ALA A 16 9.08 -5.70 -13.02
CA ALA A 16 10.48 -5.73 -12.58
C ALA A 16 10.93 -4.47 -11.81
N PRO A 17 10.52 -3.24 -12.18
CA PRO A 17 10.80 -2.04 -11.38
C PRO A 17 10.21 -2.09 -9.98
N ILE A 18 8.97 -2.55 -9.82
CA ILE A 18 8.33 -2.63 -8.49
C ILE A 18 9.00 -3.70 -7.63
N LYS A 19 9.36 -4.85 -8.21
CA LYS A 19 10.13 -5.88 -7.49
C LYS A 19 11.47 -5.36 -6.98
N ARG A 20 12.16 -4.50 -7.75
CA ARG A 20 13.38 -3.82 -7.30
C ARG A 20 13.11 -2.85 -6.14
N VAL A 21 12.07 -2.03 -6.22
CA VAL A 21 11.68 -1.13 -5.13
C VAL A 21 11.42 -1.90 -3.84
N ILE A 22 10.70 -3.03 -3.90
CA ILE A 22 10.43 -3.89 -2.73
C ILE A 22 11.73 -4.42 -2.10
N GLN A 23 12.71 -4.79 -2.94
CA GLN A 23 14.01 -5.25 -2.44
C GLN A 23 14.79 -4.10 -1.79
N ASP A 24 14.88 -2.95 -2.46
CA ASP A 24 15.62 -1.79 -1.96
C ASP A 24 15.08 -1.30 -0.60
N VAL A 25 13.76 -1.23 -0.44
CA VAL A 25 13.14 -0.80 0.83
C VAL A 25 13.22 -1.87 1.92
N ARG A 26 13.28 -3.16 1.55
CA ARG A 26 13.56 -4.25 2.50
C ARG A 26 14.97 -4.10 3.08
N ASP A 27 15.96 -3.87 2.21
CA ASP A 27 17.36 -3.72 2.60
C ASP A 27 17.58 -2.49 3.50
N ARG A 28 16.74 -1.46 3.33
CA ARG A 28 16.71 -0.26 4.19
C ARG A 28 15.91 -0.42 5.48
N GLY A 29 15.24 -1.55 5.70
CA GLY A 29 14.37 -1.76 6.86
C GLY A 29 13.06 -0.96 6.83
N GLN A 30 12.62 -0.49 5.65
CA GLN A 30 11.41 0.32 5.46
C GLN A 30 10.24 -0.46 4.84
N LEU A 31 10.40 -1.78 4.64
CA LEU A 31 9.34 -2.65 4.16
C LEU A 31 8.47 -3.13 5.31
N ILE A 32 7.16 -2.95 5.19
CA ILE A 32 6.16 -3.52 6.10
C ILE A 32 5.40 -4.61 5.35
N ASP A 33 5.49 -5.85 5.83
CA ASP A 33 4.72 -6.96 5.26
C ASP A 33 3.36 -7.11 5.96
N ALA A 34 2.31 -6.57 5.32
CA ALA A 34 0.92 -6.75 5.77
C ALA A 34 0.17 -7.83 4.95
N SER A 35 0.89 -8.65 4.19
CA SER A 35 0.30 -9.78 3.45
C SER A 35 0.03 -10.98 4.36
N PHE A 36 0.70 -11.05 5.52
CA PHE A 36 0.62 -12.17 6.47
C PHE A 36 0.96 -13.53 5.83
N GLY A 37 1.99 -13.56 4.99
CA GLY A 37 2.46 -14.77 4.30
C GLY A 37 1.58 -15.21 3.12
N ARG A 38 0.58 -14.40 2.75
CA ARG A 38 -0.23 -14.63 1.55
C ARG A 38 0.44 -14.01 0.32
N SER A 39 -0.02 -14.41 -0.86
CA SER A 39 0.42 -13.77 -2.11
C SER A 39 0.18 -12.26 -2.02
N THR A 40 1.25 -11.49 -2.26
CA THR A 40 1.18 -10.04 -2.38
C THR A 40 0.45 -9.71 -3.67
N LYS A 41 -0.66 -8.98 -3.57
CA LYS A 41 -1.46 -8.53 -4.71
C LYS A 41 -1.34 -7.03 -4.97
N ALA A 42 -0.87 -6.27 -3.98
CA ALA A 42 -0.62 -4.84 -4.11
C ALA A 42 0.56 -4.39 -3.26
N VAL A 43 1.14 -3.28 -3.68
CA VAL A 43 2.23 -2.57 -3.02
C VAL A 43 1.73 -1.14 -2.79
N LEU A 44 1.69 -0.73 -1.52
CA LEU A 44 1.36 0.65 -1.14
C LEU A 44 2.65 1.43 -0.96
N VAL A 45 2.74 2.60 -1.62
CA VAL A 45 3.84 3.54 -1.47
C VAL A 45 3.41 4.67 -0.55
N MET A 46 4.15 4.85 0.54
CA MET A 46 3.88 5.90 1.53
C MET A 46 4.76 7.13 1.29
N ASP A 47 4.28 8.30 1.70
CA ASP A 47 5.03 9.57 1.68
C ASP A 47 6.35 9.52 2.50
N SER A 48 6.36 8.73 3.56
CA SER A 48 7.50 8.51 4.47
C SER A 48 8.61 7.64 3.88
N GLY A 49 8.44 7.14 2.66
CA GLY A 49 9.38 6.19 2.02
C GLY A 49 9.19 4.73 2.45
N HIS A 50 8.25 4.46 3.37
CA HIS A 50 7.84 3.09 3.66
C HIS A 50 7.06 2.49 2.49
N VAL A 51 7.19 1.17 2.34
CA VAL A 51 6.41 0.39 1.38
C VAL A 51 5.68 -0.71 2.13
N ILE A 52 4.40 -0.90 1.82
CA ILE A 52 3.55 -1.88 2.49
C ILE A 52 3.09 -2.93 1.49
N LEU A 53 3.33 -4.20 1.77
CA LEU A 53 2.82 -5.31 0.98
C LEU A 53 1.41 -5.68 1.44
N SER A 54 0.50 -5.88 0.49
CA SER A 54 -0.89 -6.23 0.78
C SER A 54 -1.33 -7.47 0.00
N SER A 55 -2.16 -8.30 0.63
CA SER A 55 -2.83 -9.43 -0.02
C SER A 55 -4.14 -9.04 -0.72
N LEU A 56 -4.54 -7.76 -0.62
CA LEU A 56 -5.66 -7.19 -1.35
C LEU A 56 -5.18 -6.61 -2.68
N THR A 57 -6.04 -6.63 -3.69
CA THR A 57 -5.72 -6.02 -4.99
C THR A 57 -5.73 -4.49 -4.90
N PRO A 58 -5.05 -3.78 -5.81
CA PRO A 58 -5.06 -2.31 -5.84
C PRO A 58 -6.49 -1.74 -5.92
N GLU A 59 -7.39 -2.38 -6.68
CA GLU A 59 -8.77 -1.94 -6.86
C GLU A 59 -9.58 -2.08 -5.56
N THR A 60 -9.39 -3.18 -4.82
CA THR A 60 -10.03 -3.38 -3.52
C THR A 60 -9.56 -2.34 -2.50
N LEU A 61 -8.27 -1.97 -2.56
CA LEU A 61 -7.70 -0.94 -1.70
C LEU A 61 -8.25 0.44 -2.06
N ALA A 62 -8.29 0.78 -3.34
CA ALA A 62 -8.86 2.03 -3.83
C ALA A 62 -10.31 2.22 -3.38
N ALA A 63 -11.16 1.20 -3.56
CA ALA A 63 -12.56 1.25 -3.12
C ALA A 63 -12.69 1.49 -1.60
N ARG A 64 -11.83 0.86 -0.79
CA ARG A 64 -11.84 1.06 0.67
C ARG A 64 -11.36 2.44 1.08
N ILE A 65 -10.34 2.97 0.41
CA ILE A 65 -9.79 4.31 0.68
C ILE A 65 -10.82 5.38 0.32
N SER A 66 -11.50 5.24 -0.82
CA SER A 66 -12.57 6.15 -1.23
C SER A 66 -13.72 6.21 -0.21
N ASN A 67 -14.15 5.06 0.31
CA ASN A 67 -15.22 5.03 1.32
C ASN A 67 -14.81 5.75 2.62
N ILE A 68 -13.54 5.67 3.03
CA ILE A 68 -13.03 6.39 4.21
C ILE A 68 -13.04 7.91 3.97
N SER A 69 -12.72 8.35 2.75
CA SER A 69 -12.76 9.78 2.43
C SER A 69 -14.18 10.34 2.40
N GLU A 70 -15.18 9.55 2.04
CA GLU A 70 -16.59 9.97 2.04
C GLU A 70 -17.15 10.07 3.48
N GLU A 71 -16.87 9.11 4.36
CA GLU A 71 -17.29 9.15 5.78
C GLU A 71 -16.68 10.33 6.56
N GLY A 72 -15.48 10.78 6.16
CA GLY A 72 -14.82 11.96 6.76
C GLY A 72 -15.42 13.31 6.34
N ILE A 73 -16.17 13.35 5.23
CA ILE A 73 -16.82 14.58 4.72
C ILE A 73 -18.22 14.77 5.34
N GLU A 74 -18.92 13.68 5.68
CA GLU A 74 -20.27 13.76 6.27
C GLU A 74 -20.28 14.17 7.76
N ASN A 75 -19.12 14.13 8.42
CA ASN A 75 -18.97 14.51 9.84
C ASN A 75 -18.23 15.85 10.05
N GLY A 76 -18.06 16.65 8.99
CA GLY A 76 -17.36 17.95 8.99
C GLY A 76 -18.27 19.16 8.97
#